data_AF-X1E0G9-F1
#
_entry.id   AF-X1E0G9-F1
#
_cell.length_a   1.000
_cell.length_b   1.000
_cell.length_c   1.000
_cell.angle_alpha   90.00
_cell.angle_beta   90.00
_cell.angle_gamma   90.00
#
_symmetry.space_group_name_H-M   'P 1'
#
loop_
_entity.id
_entity.type
_entity.pdbx_description
1 polymer ?
#
loop_
_entity_poly.entity_id
_entity_poly.type
_entity_poly.pdbx_seq_one_letter_code
_entity_poly.pdbx_strand_id
1 'polypeptide(L)'
;MVKNYIHQVKQKLPEWLKWKEEELKNLLEDLEAQLYGEARAISRGEELTDADIREAIERMGTPESIAKLYKNRGTPKFFLTQELFDFYLRTLFFFFGVIIFISITVGVFQFFFRVWYEVLGAIISGIWIGCLIASIVITIVFVYFSMEGFLPEDFGVIPKRLAIIFPFTFTEEYIADTRAYTKQHIEEARMLGREKLAAAKARVEERMAESRALRE
;
A
#
# COMPACT_ATOMS: atom_id res chain seq x y z
N MET A 1 26.71 -16.75 0.11
CA MET A 1 26.32 -15.44 0.72
C MET A 1 25.26 -14.70 -0.09
N VAL A 2 25.40 -14.61 -1.41
CA VAL A 2 24.45 -13.93 -2.32
C VAL A 2 22.98 -14.32 -2.10
N LYS A 3 22.67 -15.62 -2.08
CA LYS A 3 21.29 -16.11 -1.85
C LYS A 3 20.67 -15.65 -0.52
N ASN A 4 21.49 -15.50 0.52
CA ASN A 4 21.02 -15.01 1.82
C ASN A 4 20.72 -13.50 1.76
N TYR A 5 21.61 -12.72 1.13
CA TYR A 5 21.39 -11.30 0.89
C TYR A 5 20.10 -11.03 0.08
N ILE A 6 19.91 -11.75 -1.04
CA ILE A 6 18.69 -11.64 -1.85
C ILE A 6 17.44 -12.05 -1.09
N HIS A 7 17.54 -13.08 -0.24
CA HIS A 7 16.43 -13.47 0.63
C HIS A 7 16.06 -12.36 1.64
N GLN A 8 17.05 -11.70 2.24
CA GLN A 8 16.81 -10.57 3.14
C GLN A 8 16.20 -9.36 2.41
N VAL A 9 16.67 -9.05 1.20
CA VAL A 9 16.06 -8.02 0.34
C VAL A 9 14.61 -8.39 0.05
N LYS A 10 14.34 -9.62 -0.40
CA LYS A 10 12.97 -10.12 -0.65
C LYS A 10 12.05 -9.96 0.55
N GLN A 11 12.53 -10.23 1.77
CA GLN A 11 11.70 -10.05 2.98
C GLN A 11 11.36 -8.58 3.25
N LYS A 12 12.30 -7.66 2.98
CA LYS A 12 12.17 -6.22 3.24
C LYS A 12 11.45 -5.45 2.12
N LEU A 13 11.27 -6.03 0.93
CA LEU A 13 10.52 -5.43 -0.17
C LEU A 13 9.03 -5.23 0.20
N PRO A 14 8.37 -4.22 -0.39
CA PRO A 14 6.96 -3.97 -0.14
C PRO A 14 6.07 -5.09 -0.68
N GLU A 15 4.96 -5.36 0.00
CA GLU A 15 4.04 -6.47 -0.32
C GLU A 15 3.47 -6.39 -1.74
N TRP A 16 3.15 -5.19 -2.23
CA TRP A 16 2.66 -5.01 -3.61
C TRP A 16 3.63 -5.56 -4.68
N LEU A 17 4.94 -5.49 -4.42
CA LEU A 17 5.96 -6.01 -5.32
C LEU A 17 6.14 -7.52 -5.13
N LYS A 18 5.97 -8.03 -3.91
CA LYS A 18 5.98 -9.47 -3.63
C LYS A 18 4.84 -10.21 -4.32
N TRP A 19 3.72 -9.55 -4.58
CA TRP A 19 2.53 -10.15 -5.21
C TRP A 19 2.64 -10.27 -6.73
N LYS A 20 3.54 -9.49 -7.35
CA LYS A 20 3.87 -9.61 -8.76
C LYS A 20 5.02 -10.59 -8.94
N GLU A 21 4.72 -11.89 -8.94
CA GLU A 21 5.76 -12.94 -8.99
C GLU A 21 6.75 -12.75 -10.15
N GLU A 22 6.30 -12.32 -11.33
CA GLU A 22 7.18 -12.03 -12.47
C GLU A 22 8.05 -10.78 -12.25
N GLU A 23 7.49 -9.67 -11.80
CA GLU A 23 8.29 -8.45 -11.55
C GLU A 23 9.26 -8.65 -10.38
N LEU A 24 8.83 -9.35 -9.33
CA LEU A 24 9.68 -9.74 -8.21
C LEU A 24 10.82 -10.64 -8.67
N LYS A 25 10.51 -11.66 -9.49
CA LYS A 25 11.52 -12.58 -10.00
C LYS A 25 12.52 -11.85 -10.89
N ASN A 26 12.05 -11.03 -11.82
CA ASN A 26 12.91 -10.21 -12.69
C ASN A 26 13.78 -9.25 -11.88
N LEU A 27 13.23 -8.64 -10.82
CA LEU A 27 13.95 -7.73 -9.96
C LEU A 27 15.01 -8.44 -9.11
N LEU A 28 14.70 -9.61 -8.56
CA LEU A 28 15.67 -10.41 -7.79
C LEU A 28 16.76 -10.97 -8.72
N GLU A 29 16.40 -11.37 -9.94
CA GLU A 29 17.37 -11.82 -10.97
C GLU A 29 18.27 -10.68 -11.43
N ASP A 30 17.73 -9.46 -11.61
CA ASP A 30 18.52 -8.27 -11.96
C ASP A 30 19.46 -7.86 -10.81
N LEU A 31 18.97 -7.91 -9.57
CA LEU A 31 19.80 -7.72 -8.37
C LEU A 31 20.91 -8.76 -8.27
N GLU A 32 20.60 -10.03 -8.54
CA GLU A 32 21.59 -11.11 -8.56
C GLU A 32 22.64 -10.87 -9.66
N ALA A 33 22.22 -10.49 -10.85
CA ALA A 33 23.10 -10.19 -11.97
C ALA A 33 24.01 -8.99 -11.70
N GLN A 34 23.48 -7.91 -11.12
CA GLN A 34 24.25 -6.74 -10.70
C GLN A 34 25.30 -7.09 -9.65
N LEU A 35 24.94 -7.92 -8.66
CA LEU A 35 25.84 -8.31 -7.59
C LEU A 35 26.99 -9.21 -8.09
N TYR A 36 26.71 -10.12 -9.01
CA TYR A 36 27.76 -10.88 -9.70
C TYR A 36 28.59 -10.01 -10.66
N GLY A 37 27.99 -9.01 -11.29
CA GLY A 37 28.68 -8.03 -12.14
C GLY A 37 29.71 -7.22 -11.35
N GLU A 38 29.29 -6.68 -10.19
CA GLU A 38 30.17 -5.95 -9.26
C GLU A 38 31.26 -6.87 -8.68
N ALA A 39 30.90 -8.08 -8.24
CA ALA A 39 31.88 -9.03 -7.72
C ALA A 39 32.94 -9.41 -8.77
N ARG A 40 32.56 -9.59 -10.04
CA ARG A 40 33.51 -9.84 -11.14
C ARG A 40 34.36 -8.62 -11.47
N ALA A 41 33.80 -7.42 -11.37
CA ALA A 41 34.55 -6.18 -11.57
C ALA A 41 35.62 -6.00 -10.46
N ILE A 42 35.28 -6.35 -9.22
CA ILE A 42 36.20 -6.32 -8.07
C ILE A 42 37.31 -7.39 -8.22
N SER A 43 36.92 -8.61 -8.60
CA SER A 43 37.81 -9.75 -8.86
C SER A 43 38.71 -9.56 -10.10
N ARG A 44 38.50 -8.51 -10.91
CA ARG A 44 39.27 -8.22 -12.14
C ARG A 44 39.35 -9.40 -13.13
N GLY A 45 38.36 -10.29 -13.11
CA GLY A 45 38.30 -11.47 -13.99
C GLY A 45 38.97 -12.73 -13.46
N GLU A 46 39.42 -12.76 -12.20
CA GLU A 46 39.89 -13.97 -11.52
C GLU A 46 38.72 -14.81 -10.97
N GLU A 47 39.03 -15.96 -10.34
CA GLU A 47 37.99 -16.77 -9.69
C GLU A 47 37.31 -15.98 -8.57
N LEU A 48 35.98 -16.06 -8.51
CA LEU A 48 35.18 -15.28 -7.57
C LEU A 48 35.46 -15.75 -6.13
N THR A 49 36.05 -14.89 -5.30
CA THR A 49 36.31 -15.21 -3.90
C THR A 49 35.16 -14.73 -3.00
N ASP A 50 34.96 -15.39 -1.85
CA ASP A 50 33.95 -14.98 -0.86
C ASP A 50 34.17 -13.55 -0.33
N ALA A 51 35.42 -13.05 -0.39
CA ALA A 51 35.78 -11.68 -0.04
C ALA A 51 35.23 -10.66 -1.07
N ASP A 52 35.30 -10.97 -2.37
CA ASP A 52 34.82 -10.10 -3.45
C ASP A 52 33.30 -9.96 -3.42
N ILE A 53 32.60 -11.05 -3.08
CA ILE A 53 31.15 -11.06 -2.89
C ILE A 53 30.75 -10.17 -1.71
N ARG A 54 31.52 -10.16 -0.62
CA ARG A 54 31.24 -9.33 0.55
C ARG A 54 31.43 -7.85 0.25
N GLU A 55 32.51 -7.50 -0.46
CA GLU A 55 32.76 -6.12 -0.89
C GLU A 55 31.69 -5.64 -1.88
N ALA A 56 31.22 -6.50 -2.80
CA ALA A 56 30.11 -6.19 -3.69
C ALA A 56 28.80 -5.90 -2.93
N ILE A 57 28.50 -6.67 -1.88
CA ILE A 57 27.34 -6.44 -1.00
C ILE A 57 27.45 -5.09 -0.28
N GLU A 58 28.64 -4.73 0.20
CA GLU A 58 28.87 -3.44 0.87
C GLU A 58 28.69 -2.25 -0.09
N ARG A 59 29.13 -2.37 -1.35
CA ARG A 59 28.94 -1.32 -2.38
C ARG A 59 27.50 -1.18 -2.85
N MET A 60 26.76 -2.27 -2.98
CA MET A 60 25.33 -2.22 -3.32
C MET A 60 24.46 -1.63 -2.19
N GLY A 61 24.95 -1.69 -0.95
CA GLY A 61 24.29 -1.15 0.24
C GLY A 61 23.42 -2.17 0.97
N THR A 62 22.79 -1.72 2.05
CA THR A 62 21.98 -2.59 2.92
C THR A 62 20.70 -3.06 2.23
N PRO A 63 20.18 -4.25 2.59
CA PRO A 63 18.88 -4.72 2.08
C PRO A 63 17.74 -3.71 2.30
N GLU A 64 17.80 -2.95 3.39
CA GLU A 64 16.84 -1.91 3.74
C GLU A 64 16.93 -0.68 2.83
N SER A 65 18.15 -0.23 2.49
CA SER A 65 18.32 0.89 1.56
C SER A 65 17.82 0.55 0.15
N ILE A 66 18.04 -0.69 -0.30
CA ILE A 66 17.53 -1.14 -1.60
C ILE A 66 16.01 -1.24 -1.58
N ALA A 67 15.42 -1.85 -0.55
CA ALA A 67 13.97 -1.97 -0.45
C ALA A 67 13.26 -0.61 -0.38
N LYS A 68 13.88 0.39 0.26
CA LYS A 68 13.35 1.77 0.35
C LYS A 68 13.17 2.43 -1.01
N LEU A 69 14.05 2.17 -1.99
CA LEU A 69 13.95 2.71 -3.35
C LEU A 69 12.69 2.22 -4.08
N TYR A 70 12.23 1.01 -3.76
CA TYR A 70 11.02 0.43 -4.32
C TYR A 70 9.76 0.82 -3.54
N LYS A 71 9.88 1.23 -2.26
CA LYS A 71 8.76 1.75 -1.46
C LYS A 71 8.16 3.04 -2.06
N ASN A 72 9.00 3.89 -2.65
CA ASN A 72 8.62 5.18 -3.24
C ASN A 72 7.95 5.11 -4.63
N ARG A 73 7.85 3.92 -5.24
CA ARG A 73 7.35 3.74 -6.63
C ARG A 73 5.97 3.09 -6.74
N GLY A 74 5.25 2.91 -5.63
CA GLY A 74 3.84 2.53 -5.66
C GLY A 74 3.06 3.57 -6.45
N THR A 75 2.59 3.21 -7.64
CA THR A 75 1.98 4.11 -8.63
C THR A 75 0.86 4.97 -8.02
N PRO A 76 1.04 6.30 -7.91
CA PRO A 76 0.03 7.19 -7.36
C PRO A 76 -1.02 7.44 -8.44
N LYS A 77 -2.11 6.66 -8.45
CA LYS A 77 -3.24 6.94 -9.35
C LYS A 77 -4.24 7.92 -8.74
N PHE A 78 -4.22 8.11 -7.42
CA PHE A 78 -4.94 9.14 -6.69
C PHE A 78 -4.07 9.58 -5.50
N PHE A 79 -4.19 10.82 -5.06
CA PHE A 79 -3.35 11.41 -3.99
C PHE A 79 -3.39 10.63 -2.64
N LEU A 80 -4.31 9.67 -2.50
CA LEU A 80 -4.26 8.60 -1.51
C LEU A 80 -4.14 7.24 -2.22
N THR A 81 -3.27 6.37 -1.71
CA THR A 81 -3.23 4.97 -2.12
C THR A 81 -4.56 4.29 -1.78
N GLN A 82 -4.98 3.32 -2.59
CA GLN A 82 -6.27 2.63 -2.43
C GLN A 82 -6.41 1.97 -1.04
N GLU A 83 -5.30 1.51 -0.47
CA GLU A 83 -5.22 0.92 0.87
C GLU A 83 -5.42 1.96 1.99
N LEU A 84 -5.04 3.21 1.76
CA LEU A 84 -5.18 4.31 2.73
C LEU A 84 -6.55 5.01 2.61
N PHE A 85 -7.31 4.76 1.54
CA PHE A 85 -8.58 5.43 1.27
C PHE A 85 -9.70 4.98 2.20
N ASP A 86 -9.85 3.66 2.45
CA ASP A 86 -10.82 3.15 3.43
C ASP A 86 -10.50 3.65 4.84
N PHE A 87 -9.22 3.80 5.14
CA PHE A 87 -8.72 4.34 6.40
C PHE A 87 -9.02 5.84 6.55
N TYR A 88 -8.84 6.60 5.46
CA TYR A 88 -9.19 8.01 5.38
C TYR A 88 -10.68 8.24 5.64
N LEU A 89 -11.56 7.49 4.95
CA LEU A 89 -13.00 7.62 5.12
C LEU A 89 -13.44 7.31 6.56
N ARG A 90 -12.93 6.24 7.17
CA ARG A 90 -13.25 5.91 8.57
C ARG A 90 -12.81 7.01 9.54
N THR A 91 -11.61 7.54 9.35
CA THR A 91 -11.08 8.63 10.18
C THR A 91 -11.97 9.87 10.02
N LEU A 92 -12.31 10.22 8.79
CA LEU A 92 -13.19 11.34 8.47
C LEU A 92 -14.56 11.21 9.16
N PHE A 93 -15.22 10.05 9.01
CA PHE A 93 -16.53 9.79 9.64
C PHE A 93 -16.48 9.80 11.17
N PHE A 94 -15.39 9.29 11.77
CA PHE A 94 -15.22 9.35 13.21
C PHE A 94 -15.15 10.80 13.71
N PHE A 95 -14.30 11.63 13.09
CA PHE A 95 -14.19 13.04 13.46
C PHE A 95 -15.49 13.80 13.21
N PHE A 96 -16.23 13.48 12.14
CA PHE A 96 -17.58 14.03 11.93
C PHE A 96 -18.52 13.65 13.07
N GLY A 97 -18.52 12.39 13.51
CA GLY A 97 -19.30 11.95 14.67
C GLY A 97 -18.97 12.73 15.94
N VAL A 98 -17.69 12.94 16.22
CA VAL A 98 -17.22 13.73 17.37
C VAL A 98 -17.68 15.19 17.26
N ILE A 99 -17.53 15.82 16.10
CA ILE A 99 -17.96 17.21 15.85
C ILE A 99 -19.47 17.34 16.05
N ILE A 100 -20.26 16.42 15.50
CA ILE A 100 -21.71 16.38 15.66
C ILE A 100 -22.07 16.22 17.14
N PHE A 101 -21.42 15.30 17.86
CA PHE A 101 -21.67 15.07 19.28
C PHE A 101 -21.39 16.31 20.14
N ILE A 102 -20.25 16.98 19.91
CA ILE A 102 -19.90 18.23 20.60
C ILE A 102 -20.92 19.32 20.27
N SER A 103 -21.27 19.47 18.98
CA SER A 103 -22.20 20.50 18.52
C SER A 103 -23.60 20.31 19.12
N ILE A 104 -24.09 19.06 19.19
CA ILE A 104 -25.36 18.73 19.85
C ILE A 104 -25.29 19.04 21.34
N THR A 105 -24.21 18.64 22.03
CA THR A 105 -24.04 18.88 23.46
C THR A 105 -24.08 20.37 23.78
N VAL A 106 -23.29 21.18 23.06
CA VAL A 106 -23.30 22.64 23.18
C VAL A 106 -24.68 23.21 22.87
N GLY A 107 -25.35 22.69 21.85
CA GLY A 107 -26.71 23.03 21.48
C GLY A 107 -27.73 22.83 22.61
N VAL A 108 -27.69 21.67 23.28
CA VAL A 108 -28.56 21.36 24.42
C VAL A 108 -28.33 22.34 25.57
N PHE A 109 -27.07 22.68 25.87
CA PHE A 109 -26.78 23.69 26.89
C PHE A 109 -27.31 25.07 26.50
N GLN A 110 -27.18 25.48 25.23
CA GLN A 110 -27.64 26.78 24.76
C GLN A 110 -29.18 26.89 24.68
N PHE A 111 -29.88 25.77 24.53
CA PHE A 111 -31.35 25.73 24.48
C PHE A 111 -32.01 26.32 25.73
N PHE A 112 -31.36 26.24 26.90
CA PHE A 112 -31.88 26.81 28.15
C PHE A 112 -31.75 28.34 28.23
N PHE A 113 -30.88 28.95 27.43
CA PHE A 113 -30.53 30.37 27.56
C PHE A 113 -30.86 31.21 26.30
N ARG A 114 -31.23 30.57 25.18
CA ARG A 114 -31.44 31.22 23.89
C ARG A 114 -32.70 30.73 23.19
N VAL A 115 -33.17 31.48 22.20
CA VAL A 115 -34.34 31.12 21.40
C VAL A 115 -34.03 29.92 20.50
N TRP A 116 -34.97 28.98 20.40
CA TRP A 116 -34.76 27.67 19.77
C TRP A 116 -34.24 27.74 18.32
N TYR A 117 -34.68 28.73 17.52
CA TYR A 117 -34.25 28.86 16.13
C TYR A 117 -32.79 29.30 15.99
N GLU A 118 -32.30 30.13 16.92
CA GLU A 118 -30.89 30.59 16.93
C GLU A 118 -29.96 29.45 17.31
N VAL A 119 -30.37 28.64 18.28
CA VAL A 119 -29.64 27.45 18.71
C VAL A 119 -29.56 26.44 17.58
N LEU A 120 -30.68 26.20 16.87
CA LEU A 120 -30.71 25.25 15.76
C LEU A 120 -29.84 25.72 14.59
N GLY A 121 -29.86 27.01 14.25
CA GLY A 121 -28.95 27.60 13.25
C GLY A 121 -27.48 27.51 13.66
N ALA A 122 -27.17 27.72 14.94
CA ALA A 122 -25.81 27.60 15.48
C ALA A 122 -25.29 26.15 15.43
N ILE A 123 -26.13 25.15 15.74
CA ILE A 123 -25.75 23.73 15.65
C ILE A 123 -25.45 23.35 14.20
N ILE A 124 -26.35 23.69 13.26
CA ILE A 124 -26.18 23.33 11.84
C ILE A 124 -24.93 23.98 11.26
N SER A 125 -24.73 25.28 11.49
CA SER A 125 -23.55 25.99 11.01
C SER A 125 -22.25 25.47 11.66
N GLY A 126 -22.28 25.18 12.96
CA GLY A 126 -21.15 24.60 13.69
C GLY A 126 -20.74 23.24 13.14
N ILE A 127 -21.71 22.36 12.85
CA ILE A 127 -21.46 21.05 12.24
C ILE A 127 -20.85 21.23 10.84
N TRP A 128 -21.44 22.08 9.99
CA TRP A 128 -20.95 22.30 8.63
C TRP A 128 -19.51 22.85 8.61
N ILE A 129 -19.24 23.88 9.41
CA ILE A 129 -17.90 24.49 9.49
C ILE A 129 -16.90 23.51 10.08
N GLY A 130 -17.27 22.82 11.17
CA GLY A 130 -16.42 21.85 11.82
C GLY A 130 -16.04 20.69 10.90
N CYS A 131 -17.01 20.11 10.20
CA CYS A 131 -16.78 19.04 9.24
C CYS A 131 -15.90 19.49 8.07
N LEU A 132 -16.10 20.72 7.56
CA LEU A 132 -15.28 21.26 6.47
C LEU A 132 -13.81 21.43 6.91
N ILE A 133 -13.57 22.04 8.08
CA ILE A 133 -12.22 22.20 8.63
C ILE A 133 -11.57 20.84 8.87
N ALA A 134 -12.29 19.89 9.50
CA ALA A 134 -11.77 18.55 9.74
C ALA A 134 -11.43 17.83 8.43
N SER A 135 -12.26 17.95 7.40
CA SER A 135 -12.00 17.37 6.08
C SER A 135 -10.69 17.88 5.49
N ILE A 136 -10.47 19.20 5.53
CA ILE A 136 -9.23 19.81 5.02
C ILE A 136 -8.02 19.30 5.79
N VAL A 137 -8.05 19.36 7.12
CA VAL A 137 -6.92 18.97 7.96
C VAL A 137 -6.59 17.49 7.80
N ILE A 138 -7.60 16.62 7.86
CA ILE A 138 -7.43 15.17 7.69
C ILE A 138 -6.88 14.87 6.29
N THR A 139 -7.40 15.52 5.25
CA THR A 139 -6.90 15.33 3.88
C THR A 139 -5.43 15.73 3.77
N ILE A 140 -5.03 16.87 4.32
CA ILE A 140 -3.62 17.32 4.28
C ILE A 140 -2.71 16.30 4.98
N VAL A 141 -3.09 15.84 6.17
CA VAL A 141 -2.31 14.85 6.94
C VAL A 141 -2.19 13.53 6.17
N PHE A 142 -3.28 13.06 5.56
CA PHE A 142 -3.26 11.83 4.80
C PHE A 142 -2.49 11.94 3.47
N VAL A 143 -2.54 13.09 2.82
CA VAL A 143 -1.70 13.37 1.63
C VAL A 143 -0.23 13.37 2.02
N TYR A 144 0.13 13.96 3.17
CA TYR A 144 1.50 13.91 3.69
C TYR A 144 1.96 12.47 3.95
N PHE A 145 1.16 11.65 4.63
CA PHE A 145 1.48 10.23 4.85
C PHE A 145 1.55 9.42 3.55
N SER A 146 0.69 9.72 2.58
CA SER A 146 0.72 9.14 1.25
C SER A 146 2.02 9.48 0.52
N MET A 147 2.50 10.74 0.60
CA MET A 147 3.77 11.17 0.00
C MET A 147 5.00 10.56 0.68
N GLU A 148 4.95 10.30 1.98
CA GLU A 148 6.01 9.59 2.71
C GLU A 148 5.99 8.07 2.51
N GLY A 149 4.96 7.53 1.83
CA GLY A 149 4.84 6.10 1.59
C GLY A 149 4.54 5.29 2.86
N PHE A 150 3.90 5.91 3.85
CA PHE A 150 3.38 5.20 5.01
C PHE A 150 2.26 4.26 4.58
N LEU A 151 2.48 2.97 4.78
CA LEU A 151 1.46 1.94 4.61
C LEU A 151 0.63 1.81 5.89
N PRO A 152 -0.65 1.39 5.81
CA PRO A 152 -1.48 1.13 6.98
C PRO A 152 -0.82 0.14 7.98
N GLU A 153 0.08 -0.75 7.53
CA GLU A 153 0.83 -1.66 8.42
C GLU A 153 2.00 -1.00 9.18
N ASP A 154 2.57 0.11 8.68
CA ASP A 154 3.64 0.84 9.38
C ASP A 154 3.12 1.59 10.62
N PHE A 155 1.79 1.78 10.73
CA PHE A 155 1.11 2.25 11.93
C PHE A 155 0.93 1.15 12.99
N GLY A 156 1.82 0.14 13.01
CA GLY A 156 1.81 -0.97 13.95
C GLY A 156 1.50 -0.53 15.38
N VAL A 157 0.70 -1.35 16.08
CA VAL A 157 0.13 -1.17 17.43
C VAL A 157 0.41 0.22 18.02
N ILE A 158 -0.36 1.20 17.56
CA ILE A 158 -0.29 2.57 18.08
C ILE A 158 -0.38 2.47 19.61
N PRO A 159 0.59 3.07 20.35
CA PRO A 159 0.64 2.93 21.79
C PRO A 159 -0.72 3.37 22.36
N LYS A 160 -1.30 2.57 23.27
CA LYS A 160 -2.65 2.71 23.85
C LYS A 160 -3.06 4.14 24.30
N ARG A 161 -2.08 5.03 24.46
CA ARG A 161 -2.24 6.44 24.84
C ARG A 161 -2.73 7.31 23.67
N LEU A 162 -2.32 6.99 22.44
CA LEU A 162 -2.79 7.62 21.19
C LEU A 162 -4.10 7.02 20.68
N ALA A 163 -4.47 5.82 21.16
CA ALA A 163 -5.76 5.16 20.88
C ALA A 163 -6.99 5.93 21.41
N ILE A 164 -6.78 6.94 22.26
CA ILE A 164 -7.83 7.84 22.76
C ILE A 164 -8.16 8.92 21.72
N ILE A 165 -7.16 9.35 20.93
CA ILE A 165 -7.29 10.40 19.92
C ILE A 165 -7.63 9.81 18.54
N PHE A 166 -7.18 8.58 18.30
CA PHE A 166 -7.53 7.83 17.11
C PHE A 166 -8.12 6.47 17.49
N PRO A 167 -9.32 6.09 17.00
CA PRO A 167 -9.99 4.83 17.34
C PRO A 167 -9.42 3.67 16.52
N PHE A 168 -8.10 3.56 16.45
CA PHE A 168 -7.39 2.48 15.77
C PHE A 168 -7.25 1.29 16.71
N THR A 169 -8.35 0.63 17.03
CA THR A 169 -8.25 -0.78 17.43
C THR A 169 -8.26 -1.60 16.16
N PHE A 170 -7.06 -1.95 15.68
CA PHE A 170 -6.87 -3.10 14.82
C PHE A 170 -7.30 -4.34 15.61
N THR A 171 -8.58 -4.70 15.54
CA THR A 171 -9.00 -6.04 15.94
C THR A 171 -8.34 -7.01 14.96
N GLU A 172 -7.68 -8.06 15.45
CA GLU A 172 -7.07 -9.10 14.59
C GLU A 172 -8.05 -9.65 13.55
N GLU A 173 -9.34 -9.66 13.90
CA GLU A 173 -10.46 -10.00 13.04
C GLU A 173 -10.57 -9.10 11.80
N TYR A 174 -10.33 -7.79 11.92
CA TYR A 174 -10.39 -6.84 10.79
C TYR A 174 -9.22 -7.02 9.81
N ILE A 175 -8.03 -7.36 10.33
CA ILE A 175 -6.86 -7.70 9.52
C ILE A 175 -7.09 -9.04 8.81
N ALA A 176 -7.74 -10.00 9.47
CA ALA A 176 -8.10 -11.27 8.88
C ALA A 176 -9.16 -11.11 7.77
N ASP A 177 -10.15 -10.24 7.98
CA ASP A 177 -11.27 -10.03 7.06
C ASP A 177 -10.86 -9.25 5.81
N THR A 178 -10.05 -8.20 5.96
CA THR A 178 -9.42 -7.53 4.79
C THR A 178 -8.52 -8.50 4.03
N ARG A 179 -7.72 -9.33 4.72
CA ARG A 179 -6.91 -10.37 4.08
C ARG A 179 -7.77 -11.42 3.35
N ALA A 180 -8.95 -11.76 3.84
CA ALA A 180 -9.88 -12.70 3.20
C ALA A 180 -10.55 -12.07 1.96
N TYR A 181 -11.03 -10.82 2.08
CA TYR A 181 -11.62 -10.05 0.98
C TYR A 181 -10.62 -9.85 -0.17
N THR A 182 -9.38 -9.45 0.15
CA THR A 182 -8.32 -9.30 -0.85
C THR A 182 -7.98 -10.64 -1.50
N LYS A 183 -7.97 -11.75 -0.75
CA LYS A 183 -7.76 -13.10 -1.32
C LYS A 183 -8.86 -13.51 -2.30
N GLN A 184 -10.12 -13.25 -2.01
CA GLN A 184 -11.24 -13.57 -2.92
C GLN A 184 -11.14 -12.79 -4.24
N HIS A 185 -10.85 -11.49 -4.17
CA HIS A 185 -10.70 -10.67 -5.37
C HIS A 185 -9.47 -11.06 -6.19
N ILE A 186 -8.40 -11.54 -5.53
CA ILE A 186 -7.22 -12.12 -6.19
C ILE A 186 -7.56 -13.42 -6.92
N GLU A 187 -8.41 -14.28 -6.34
CA GLU A 187 -8.87 -15.51 -7.01
C GLU A 187 -9.73 -15.21 -8.23
N GLU A 188 -10.68 -14.27 -8.13
CA GLU A 188 -11.47 -13.81 -9.27
C GLU A 188 -10.60 -13.25 -10.40
N ALA A 189 -9.62 -12.40 -10.07
CA ALA A 189 -8.69 -11.84 -11.05
C ALA A 189 -7.81 -12.93 -11.70
N ARG A 190 -7.36 -13.94 -10.94
CA ARG A 190 -6.62 -15.09 -11.48
C ARG A 190 -7.46 -15.95 -12.40
N MET A 191 -8.73 -16.18 -12.06
CA MET A 191 -9.66 -16.94 -12.90
C MET A 191 -9.91 -16.20 -14.23
N LEU A 192 -10.20 -14.90 -14.17
CA LEU A 192 -10.35 -14.04 -15.35
C LEU A 192 -9.08 -14.00 -16.22
N GLY A 193 -7.92 -13.96 -15.58
CA GLY A 193 -6.62 -14.03 -16.27
C GLY A 193 -6.45 -15.35 -17.01
N ARG A 194 -6.72 -16.49 -16.35
CA ARG A 194 -6.63 -17.83 -16.96
C ARG A 194 -7.62 -18.03 -18.10
N GLU A 195 -8.86 -17.54 -17.96
CA GLU A 195 -9.85 -17.58 -19.04
C GLU A 195 -9.40 -16.79 -20.27
N LYS A 196 -8.88 -15.56 -20.07
CA LYS A 196 -8.36 -14.75 -21.16
C LYS A 196 -7.15 -15.40 -21.83
N LEU A 197 -6.28 -16.04 -21.06
CA LEU A 197 -5.08 -16.73 -21.58
C LEU A 197 -5.47 -18.00 -22.36
N ALA A 198 -6.46 -18.75 -21.88
CA ALA A 198 -7.02 -19.90 -22.60
C ALA A 198 -7.70 -19.48 -23.90
N ALA A 199 -8.50 -18.40 -23.88
CA ALA A 199 -9.13 -17.84 -25.08
C ALA A 199 -8.10 -17.31 -26.10
N ALA A 200 -7.03 -16.68 -25.62
CA ALA A 200 -5.93 -16.22 -26.47
C ALA A 200 -5.19 -17.41 -27.10
N LYS A 201 -4.92 -18.47 -26.32
CA LYS A 201 -4.25 -19.68 -26.81
C LYS A 201 -5.09 -20.40 -27.88
N ALA A 202 -6.41 -20.53 -27.67
CA ALA A 202 -7.33 -21.10 -28.64
C ALA A 202 -7.32 -20.31 -29.96
N ARG A 203 -7.35 -18.97 -29.91
CA ARG A 203 -7.26 -18.11 -31.11
C ARG A 203 -5.93 -18.25 -31.86
N VAL A 204 -4.82 -18.45 -31.13
CA VAL A 204 -3.50 -18.65 -31.75
C VAL A 204 -3.42 -20.03 -32.42
N GLU A 205 -3.95 -21.07 -31.77
CA GLU A 205 -4.02 -22.42 -32.36
C GLU A 205 -4.89 -22.45 -33.62
N GLU A 206 -6.03 -21.76 -33.61
CA GLU A 206 -6.92 -21.60 -34.77
C GLU A 206 -6.20 -20.90 -35.94
N ARG A 207 -5.53 -19.76 -35.69
CA ARG A 207 -4.73 -19.08 -36.73
C ARG A 207 -3.55 -19.92 -37.24
N MET A 208 -2.91 -20.70 -36.36
CA MET A 208 -1.84 -21.60 -36.77
C MET A 208 -2.35 -22.74 -37.63
N ALA A 209 -3.53 -23.29 -37.33
CA ALA A 209 -4.18 -24.31 -38.15
C ALA A 209 -4.57 -23.77 -39.53
N GLU A 210 -5.18 -22.58 -39.61
CA GLU A 210 -5.49 -21.90 -40.87
C GLU A 210 -4.22 -21.65 -41.70
N SER A 211 -3.14 -21.20 -41.07
CA SER A 211 -1.87 -20.93 -41.78
C SER A 211 -1.18 -22.19 -42.31
N ARG A 212 -1.40 -23.36 -41.69
CA ARG A 212 -0.91 -24.65 -42.16
C ARG A 212 -1.74 -25.17 -43.32
N ALA A 213 -3.07 -25.04 -43.24
CA ALA A 213 -3.98 -25.43 -44.32
C ALA A 213 -3.80 -24.59 -45.60
N LEU A 214 -3.32 -23.34 -45.49
CA LEU A 214 -2.98 -22.48 -46.63
C LEU A 214 -1.60 -22.79 -47.27
N ARG A 215 -0.78 -23.63 -46.63
CA ARG A 215 0.56 -24.01 -47.12
C ARG A 215 0.61 -25.40 -47.77
N GLU A 216 -0.47 -26.18 -47.68
CA GLU A 216 -0.68 -27.44 -48.40
C GLU A 216 -1.51 -27.19 -49.67
#